data_AF-A0A7K2T767-F1
#
_entry.id   AF-A0A7K2T767-F1
#
_cell.length_a   1.000
_cell.length_b   1.000
_cell.length_c   1.000
_cell.angle_alpha   90.00
_cell.angle_beta   90.00
_cell.angle_gamma   90.00
#
_symmetry.space_group_name_H-M   'P 1'
#
loop_
_entity.id
_entity.type
_entity.pdbx_description
1 polymer ?
#
loop_
_entity_poly.entity_id
_entity_poly.type
_entity_poly.pdbx_seq_one_letter_code
_entity_poly.pdbx_strand_id
1 'polypeptide(L)' 'MSEAQRVGAEFGAIVLGARLSEEPPDPDSPLGRIRAWGELHGTDRLTPEHVAAAIEGRPLPPPA' A
#
# COMPACT_ATOMS: atom_id res chain seq x y z
N MET A 1 -4.55 3.17 13.50
CA MET A 1 -5.25 4.29 12.84
C MET A 1 -5.88 5.16 13.92
N SER A 2 -5.81 6.49 13.81
CA SER A 2 -6.53 7.41 14.72
C SER A 2 -8.02 7.50 14.36
N GLU A 3 -8.84 8.05 15.25
CA GLU A 3 -10.27 8.28 14.99
C GLU A 3 -10.49 9.19 13.77
N ALA A 4 -9.74 10.29 13.66
CA ALA A 4 -9.81 11.19 12.51
C ALA A 4 -9.46 10.49 11.18
N GLN A 5 -8.44 9.61 11.20
CA GLN A 5 -8.08 8.83 10.02
C GLN A 5 -9.17 7.81 9.67
N ARG A 6 -9.81 7.18 10.67
CA ARG A 6 -10.92 6.25 10.46
C ARG A 6 -12.10 6.94 9.78
N VAL A 7 -12.53 8.09 10.32
CA VAL A 7 -13.63 8.88 9.74
C VAL A 7 -13.30 9.33 8.32
N GLY A 8 -12.07 9.78 8.07
CA GLY A 8 -11.62 10.17 6.74
C GLY A 8 -11.64 9.00 5.74
N ALA A 9 -11.19 7.81 6.16
CA ALA A 9 -11.25 6.60 5.35
C ALA A 9 -12.70 6.17 5.07
N GLU A 10 -13.58 6.21 6.08
CA GLU A 10 -15.00 5.88 5.93
C GLU A 10 -15.68 6.84 4.94
N PHE A 11 -15.42 8.14 5.06
CA PHE A 11 -15.91 9.14 4.12
C PHE A 11 -15.40 8.87 2.69
N GLY A 12 -14.11 8.58 2.53
CA GLY A 12 -13.53 8.24 1.23
C GLY A 12 -14.17 7.00 0.60
N ALA A 13 -14.43 5.96 1.38
CA ALA A 13 -15.10 4.75 0.92
C ALA A 13 -16.52 5.05 0.41
N ILE A 14 -17.28 5.90 1.11
CA ILE A 14 -18.62 6.34 0.69
C ILE A 14 -18.54 7.08 -0.66
N VAL A 15 -17.65 8.07 -0.77
CA VAL A 15 -17.51 8.91 -1.99
C VAL A 15 -17.10 8.08 -3.20
N LEU A 16 -16.22 7.09 -3.02
CA LEU A 16 -15.69 6.25 -4.10
C LEU A 16 -16.58 5.04 -4.41
N GLY A 17 -17.66 4.81 -3.66
CA GLY A 17 -18.44 3.57 -3.75
C GLY A 17 -17.61 2.32 -3.41
N ALA A 18 -16.58 2.48 -2.59
CA ALA A 18 -15.65 1.44 -2.19
C ALA A 18 -16.02 0.86 -0.81
N ARG A 19 -15.32 -0.20 -0.40
CA ARG A 19 -15.37 -0.75 0.95
C ARG A 19 -14.00 -0.67 1.59
N LEU A 20 -13.96 -0.29 2.86
CA LEU A 20 -12.77 -0.44 3.67
C LEU A 20 -12.56 -1.94 3.96
N SER A 21 -11.33 -2.41 3.79
CA SER A 21 -10.93 -3.76 4.14
C SER A 21 -9.84 -3.72 5.20
N GLU A 22 -9.96 -4.58 6.20
CA GLU A 22 -8.90 -4.85 7.18
C GLU A 22 -8.12 -6.13 6.84
N GLU A 23 -8.52 -6.84 5.78
CA GLU A 23 -7.81 -8.03 5.30
C GLU A 23 -6.45 -7.65 4.68
N PRO A 24 -5.50 -8.58 4.61
CA PRO A 24 -4.26 -8.37 3.88
C PRO A 24 -4.56 -7.92 2.43
N PRO A 25 -3.76 -6.99 1.88
CA PRO A 25 -3.92 -6.58 0.49
C PRO A 25 -3.66 -7.76 -0.43
N ASP A 26 -4.36 -7.78 -1.57
CA ASP A 26 -4.07 -8.72 -2.66
C ASP A 26 -2.57 -8.69 -2.99
N PRO A 27 -1.86 -9.83 -2.99
CA PRO A 27 -0.42 -9.89 -3.21
C PRO A 27 0.02 -9.27 -4.54
N ASP A 28 -0.83 -9.30 -5.57
CA ASP A 28 -0.53 -8.76 -6.89
C ASP A 28 -0.90 -7.27 -7.02
N SER A 29 -1.62 -6.72 -6.05
CA SER A 29 -1.88 -5.28 -5.99
C SER A 29 -0.59 -4.49 -5.74
N PRO A 30 -0.53 -3.19 -6.13
CA PRO A 30 0.61 -2.34 -5.81
C PRO A 30 0.99 -2.36 -4.32
N LEU A 31 0.00 -2.29 -3.42
CA LEU A 31 0.24 -2.32 -1.97
C LEU A 31 0.71 -3.70 -1.49
N GLY A 32 0.17 -4.79 -2.04
CA GLY A 32 0.60 -6.15 -1.73
C GLY A 32 2.07 -6.38 -2.08
N ARG A 33 2.49 -5.96 -3.28
CA ARG A 33 3.89 -6.07 -3.71
C ARG A 33 4.84 -5.25 -2.84
N ILE A 34 4.47 -4.01 -2.49
CA ILE A 34 5.27 -3.17 -1.58
C ILE A 34 5.41 -3.84 -0.21
N ARG A 35 4.30 -4.39 0.32
CA ARG A 35 4.29 -5.05 1.62
C ARG A 35 5.20 -6.29 1.62
N ALA A 36 5.10 -7.14 0.60
CA ALA A 36 5.95 -8.32 0.45
C ALA A 36 7.44 -7.95 0.37
N TRP A 37 7.78 -6.90 -0.39
CA TRP A 37 9.15 -6.40 -0.48
C TRP A 37 9.66 -5.90 0.88
N GLY A 38 8.85 -5.12 1.61
CA GLY A 38 9.18 -4.61 2.94
C GLY A 38 9.36 -5.70 3.98
N GLU A 39 8.56 -6.77 3.92
CA GLU A 39 8.69 -7.95 4.79
C GLU A 39 10.03 -8.68 4.54
N LEU A 40 10.54 -8.69 3.31
CA LEU A 40 11.81 -9.34 2.95
C LEU A 40 13.05 -8.49 3.23
N HIS A 41 12.95 -7.17 3.06
CA HIS A 41 14.12 -6.28 3.02
C HIS A 41 14.14 -5.21 4.13
N GLY A 42 13.06 -5.08 4.89
CA GLY A 42 12.86 -4.01 5.87
C GLY A 42 12.06 -2.84 5.27
N THR A 43 11.01 -2.43 5.96
CA THR A 43 10.16 -1.30 5.52
C THR A 43 10.88 0.05 5.56
N ASP A 44 11.94 0.16 6.36
CA ASP A 44 12.82 1.32 6.45
C ASP A 44 13.64 1.58 5.17
N ARG A 45 13.78 0.55 4.31
CA ARG A 45 14.42 0.66 3.00
C ARG A 45 13.48 1.07 1.87
N LEU A 46 12.18 1.18 2.13
CA LEU A 46 11.23 1.63 1.12
C LEU A 46 11.49 3.08 0.75
N THR A 47 11.52 3.34 -0.55
CA THR A 47 11.70 4.69 -1.12
C THR A 47 10.51 5.06 -1.99
N PRO A 48 10.32 6.35 -2.32
CA PRO A 48 9.28 6.76 -3.27
C PRO A 48 9.34 6.02 -4.61
N GLU A 49 10.52 5.60 -5.09
CA GLU A 49 10.65 4.83 -6.34
C GLU A 49 9.99 3.44 -6.25
N HIS A 50 9.98 2.80 -5.08
CA HIS A 50 9.26 1.54 -4.88
C HIS A 50 7.75 1.74 -5.08
N VAL A 51 7.22 2.86 -4.57
CA VAL A 51 5.80 3.20 -4.72
C VAL A 51 5.48 3.48 -6.18
N ALA A 52 6.31 4.26 -6.87
CA ALA A 52 6.15 4.56 -8.29
C ALA A 52 6.18 3.28 -9.14
N ALA A 53 7.19 2.44 -8.96
CA ALA A 53 7.31 1.16 -9.67
C ALA A 53 6.09 0.24 -9.43
N ALA A 54 5.60 0.17 -8.19
CA ALA A 54 4.41 -0.62 -7.86
C ALA A 54 3.14 -0.12 -8.55
N ILE A 55 2.94 1.20 -8.63
CA ILE A 55 1.79 1.82 -9.31
C ILE A 55 1.87 1.60 -10.82
N GLU A 56 3.07 1.72 -11.39
CA GLU A 56 3.32 1.56 -12.83
C GLU A 56 3.35 0.09 -13.28
N GLY A 57 3.29 -0.87 -12.36
CA GLY A 57 3.37 -2.29 -12.68
C GLY A 57 4.78 -2.79 -13.03
N ARG A 58 5.82 -2.01 -12.72
CA ARG A 58 7.21 -2.38 -12.93
C ARG A 58 7.77 -3.21 -11.76
N PRO A 59 8.86 -3.96 -11.97
CA PRO A 59 9.61 -4.57 -10.87
C PRO A 59 10.06 -3.53 -9.84
N LEU A 60 9.97 -3.88 -8.56
CA LEU A 60 10.48 -3.04 -7.47
C LEU A 60 12.01 -3.01 -7.51
N PRO A 61 12.63 -1.84 -7.26
CA PRO A 61 14.08 -1.75 -7.22
C PRO A 61 14.66 -2.64 -6.10
N PRO A 62 15.94 -3.06 -6.23
CA PRO A 62 16.60 -3.83 -5.19
C PRO A 62 16.82 -2.97 -3.94
N PRO A 63 17.03 -3.59 -2.76
CA PRO A 63 17.40 -2.86 -1.56
C PRO A 63 18.72 -2.10 -1.79
N ALA A 64 18.76 -0.85 -1.33
CA ALA A 64 19.96 -0.02 -1.31
C ALA A 64 20.97 -0.50 -0.26
#